data_AF-A0A348SCU4-F1
#
_entry.id   AF-A0A348SCU4-F1
#
_cell.length_a   1.000
_cell.length_b   1.000
_cell.length_c   1.000
_cell.angle_alpha   90.00
_cell.angle_beta   90.00
_cell.angle_gamma   90.00
#
_symmetry.space_group_name_H-M   'P 1'
#
loop_
_entity.id
_entity.type
_entity.pdbx_description
1 polymer ?
#
loop_
_entity_poly.entity_id
_entity_poly.type
_entity_poly.pdbx_seq_one_letter_code
_entity_poly.pdbx_strand_id
1 'polypeptide(L)'
;MDISELLRTSGPISHDDAGRLIDAGADALDAGDAEAALECFWRAAGSGDLNLAGRASIGAAEALVRLGRDDEARELLQGAGQSGEQEVRFVARRRLAVLHVTAGRLQDALAEYQRAERDAPNDRARAE
;
A
#
# COMPACT_ATOMS: atom_id res chain seq x y z
N MET A 1 10.69 -10.33 -4.02
CA MET A 1 10.40 -10.05 -5.45
C MET A 1 10.40 -8.54 -5.58
N ASP A 2 11.22 -7.97 -6.46
CA ASP A 2 11.35 -6.51 -6.64
C ASP A 2 10.20 -5.97 -7.51
N ILE A 3 9.69 -4.77 -7.21
CA ILE A 3 8.71 -4.04 -8.04
C ILE A 3 9.14 -4.03 -9.52
N SER A 4 10.44 -3.87 -9.77
CA SER A 4 11.05 -3.84 -11.10
C SER A 4 10.91 -5.15 -11.87
N GLU A 5 10.86 -6.28 -11.16
CA GLU A 5 10.73 -7.62 -11.73
C GLU A 5 9.25 -7.95 -12.00
N LEU A 6 8.37 -7.47 -11.12
CA LEU A 6 6.91 -7.61 -11.20
C LEU A 6 6.31 -6.83 -12.39
N LEU A 7 6.87 -5.66 -12.70
CA LEU A 7 6.55 -4.86 -13.88
C LEU A 7 6.89 -5.55 -15.21
N ARG A 8 7.87 -6.47 -15.23
CA ARG A 8 8.31 -7.15 -16.47
C ARG A 8 7.47 -8.38 -16.82
N THR A 9 6.95 -9.09 -15.83
CA THR A 9 6.25 -10.38 -16.02
C THR A 9 4.76 -10.23 -16.33
N SER A 10 4.11 -9.13 -15.97
CA SER A 10 2.64 -9.00 -16.13
C SER A 10 2.17 -8.37 -17.45
N GLY A 11 3.06 -7.78 -18.25
CA GLY A 11 2.67 -6.94 -19.40
C GLY A 11 1.91 -5.68 -18.96
N PRO A 12 1.83 -4.62 -19.79
CA PRO A 12 1.09 -3.43 -19.42
C PRO A 12 -0.41 -3.75 -19.43
N ILE A 13 -1.00 -3.93 -18.24
CA ILE A 13 -2.45 -3.97 -18.09
C ILE A 13 -3.01 -2.55 -18.24
N SER A 14 -4.26 -2.42 -18.70
CA SER A 14 -4.89 -1.11 -18.83
C SER A 14 -5.17 -0.47 -17.46
N HIS A 15 -5.33 0.86 -17.43
CA HIS A 15 -5.74 1.60 -16.22
C HIS A 15 -7.04 1.03 -15.63
N ASP A 16 -8.04 0.76 -16.47
CA ASP A 16 -9.34 0.23 -16.03
C ASP A 16 -9.22 -1.18 -15.45
N ASP A 17 -8.39 -2.03 -16.06
CA ASP A 17 -8.14 -3.37 -15.53
C ASP A 17 -7.37 -3.33 -14.21
N ALA A 18 -6.43 -2.39 -14.07
CA ALA A 18 -5.71 -2.16 -12.83
C ALA A 18 -6.65 -1.68 -11.71
N GLY A 19 -7.59 -0.78 -12.03
CA GLY A 19 -8.65 -0.37 -11.12
C GLY A 19 -9.49 -1.57 -10.64
N ARG A 20 -9.98 -2.40 -11.57
CA ARG A 20 -10.77 -3.60 -11.23
C ARG A 20 -9.99 -4.59 -10.37
N LEU A 21 -8.69 -4.75 -10.61
CA LEU A 21 -7.84 -5.61 -9.79
C LEU A 21 -7.66 -5.06 -8.37
N ILE A 22 -7.56 -3.73 -8.20
CA ILE A 22 -7.54 -3.12 -6.87
C ILE A 22 -8.84 -3.38 -6.12
N ASP A 23 -9.98 -3.21 -6.80
CA ASP A 23 -11.30 -3.47 -6.20
C ASP A 23 -11.46 -4.95 -5.82
N ALA A 24 -11.08 -5.87 -6.72
CA ALA A 24 -11.11 -7.31 -6.45
C ALA A 24 -10.17 -7.71 -5.30
N GLY A 25 -9.00 -7.06 -5.19
CA GLY A 25 -8.08 -7.27 -4.08
C GLY A 25 -8.66 -6.82 -2.74
N ALA A 26 -9.39 -5.70 -2.72
CA ALA A 26 -10.11 -5.23 -1.54
C ALA A 26 -11.24 -6.20 -1.15
N ASP A 27 -12.03 -6.67 -2.12
CA ASP A 27 -13.09 -7.67 -1.88
C ASP A 27 -12.51 -8.98 -1.31
N ALA A 28 -11.35 -9.42 -1.81
CA ALA A 28 -10.66 -10.60 -1.30
C ALA A 28 -10.16 -10.40 0.14
N LEU A 29 -9.64 -9.22 0.49
CA LEU A 29 -9.33 -8.88 1.88
C LEU A 29 -10.58 -8.95 2.76
N ASP A 30 -11.70 -8.37 2.33
CA ASP A 30 -12.94 -8.41 3.11
C ASP A 30 -13.47 -9.83 3.30
N ALA A 31 -13.23 -10.72 2.33
CA ALA A 31 -13.51 -12.16 2.43
C ALA A 31 -12.51 -12.94 3.30
N GLY A 32 -11.40 -12.31 3.72
CA GLY A 32 -10.34 -12.94 4.50
C GLY A 32 -9.30 -13.73 3.69
N ASP A 33 -9.37 -13.64 2.35
CA ASP A 33 -8.42 -14.29 1.44
C ASP A 33 -7.26 -13.35 1.10
N ALA A 34 -6.28 -13.31 2.00
CA ALA A 34 -5.14 -12.42 1.87
C ALA A 34 -4.20 -12.82 0.71
N GLU A 35 -4.10 -14.11 0.40
CA GLU A 35 -3.33 -14.60 -0.74
C GLU A 35 -3.92 -14.13 -2.07
N ALA A 36 -5.24 -14.30 -2.29
CA ALA A 36 -5.90 -13.83 -3.50
C ALA A 36 -5.83 -12.30 -3.62
N ALA A 37 -5.97 -11.59 -2.50
CA ALA A 37 -5.81 -10.14 -2.47
C ALA A 37 -4.42 -9.71 -2.94
N LEU A 38 -3.37 -10.36 -2.42
CA LEU A 38 -1.99 -10.05 -2.76
C LEU A 38 -1.71 -10.25 -4.26
N GLU A 39 -2.25 -11.32 -4.85
CA GLU A 39 -2.13 -11.57 -6.30
C GLU A 39 -2.77 -10.44 -7.11
N CYS A 40 -3.98 -10.02 -6.74
CA CYS A 40 -4.69 -8.93 -7.40
C CYS A 40 -3.90 -7.61 -7.34
N PHE A 41 -3.39 -7.25 -6.16
CA PHE A 41 -2.64 -6.00 -5.98
C PHE A 41 -1.30 -6.02 -6.71
N TRP A 42 -0.57 -7.14 -6.71
CA TRP A 42 0.66 -7.27 -7.50
C TRP A 42 0.37 -7.10 -8.98
N ARG A 43 -0.67 -7.75 -9.50
CA ARG A 43 -1.09 -7.58 -10.89
C ARG A 43 -1.39 -6.12 -11.20
N ALA A 44 -2.16 -5.43 -10.34
CA ALA A 44 -2.52 -4.02 -10.50
C ALA A 44 -1.32 -3.06 -10.50
N ALA A 45 -0.33 -3.33 -9.65
CA ALA A 45 0.91 -2.54 -9.58
C ALA A 45 1.71 -2.56 -10.89
N GLY A 46 1.50 -3.58 -11.74
CA GLY A 46 2.10 -3.72 -13.07
C GLY A 46 1.56 -2.79 -14.16
N SER A 47 0.56 -1.94 -13.87
CA SER A 47 -0.14 -1.12 -14.87
C SER A 47 0.66 0.02 -15.50
N GLY A 48 1.78 0.41 -14.88
CA GLY A 48 2.57 1.57 -15.31
C GLY A 48 1.95 2.93 -14.92
N ASP A 49 0.74 2.94 -14.36
CA ASP A 49 0.16 4.12 -13.70
C ASP A 49 0.71 4.21 -12.27
N LEU A 50 1.48 5.27 -12.00
CA LEU A 50 2.16 5.43 -10.70
C LEU A 50 1.18 5.64 -9.54
N ASN A 51 0.02 6.25 -9.78
CA ASN A 51 -0.99 6.46 -8.76
C ASN A 51 -1.66 5.12 -8.39
N LEU A 52 -2.10 4.37 -9.41
CA LEU A 52 -2.68 3.04 -9.18
C LEU A 52 -1.65 2.07 -8.59
N ALA A 53 -0.40 2.12 -9.03
CA ALA A 53 0.67 1.31 -8.45
C ALA A 53 0.92 1.64 -6.97
N GLY A 54 0.84 2.91 -6.58
CA GLY A 54 0.90 3.34 -5.19
C GLY A 54 -0.25 2.79 -4.35
N ARG A 55 -1.49 2.92 -4.85
CA ARG A 55 -2.69 2.36 -4.20
C ARG A 55 -2.62 0.84 -4.07
N ALA A 56 -2.22 0.15 -5.13
CA ALA A 56 -2.05 -1.30 -5.14
C ALA A 56 -0.95 -1.74 -4.15
N SER A 57 0.16 -1.00 -4.05
CA SER A 57 1.23 -1.28 -3.07
C SER A 57 0.74 -1.19 -1.63
N ILE A 58 -0.15 -0.25 -1.33
CA ILE A 58 -0.79 -0.11 -0.01
C ILE A 58 -1.70 -1.32 0.29
N GLY A 59 -2.49 -1.75 -0.69
CA GLY A 59 -3.33 -2.95 -0.56
C GLY A 59 -2.51 -4.23 -0.39
N ALA A 60 -1.45 -4.40 -1.17
CA ALA A 60 -0.52 -5.52 -1.06
C ALA A 60 0.15 -5.55 0.32
N ALA A 61 0.52 -4.39 0.88
CA ALA A 61 1.06 -4.33 2.24
C ALA A 61 0.05 -4.79 3.29
N GLU A 62 -1.24 -4.48 3.13
CA GLU A 62 -2.28 -4.98 4.02
C GLU A 62 -2.41 -6.51 3.96
N ALA A 63 -2.44 -7.06 2.75
CA ALA A 63 -2.46 -8.50 2.53
C ALA A 63 -1.24 -9.17 3.19
N LEU A 64 -0.04 -8.61 3.00
CA LEU A 64 1.19 -9.11 3.62
C LEU A 64 1.13 -9.11 5.16
N VAL A 65 0.58 -8.07 5.79
CA VAL A 65 0.38 -8.04 7.25
C VAL A 65 -0.55 -9.17 7.70
N ARG A 66 -1.65 -9.42 6.99
CA ARG A 66 -2.57 -10.53 7.30
C ARG A 66 -1.91 -11.91 7.15
N LEU A 67 -0.92 -12.01 6.27
CA LEU A 67 -0.08 -13.19 6.08
C LEU A 67 1.10 -13.29 7.06
N GLY A 68 1.25 -12.33 7.98
CA GLY A 68 2.38 -12.27 8.93
C GLY A 68 3.73 -11.89 8.30
N ARG A 69 3.71 -11.27 7.11
CA ARG A 69 4.89 -10.86 6.33
C ARG A 69 5.18 -9.37 6.53
N ASP A 70 5.33 -8.98 7.79
CA ASP A 70 5.41 -7.56 8.21
C ASP A 70 6.61 -6.81 7.61
N ASP A 71 7.75 -7.46 7.43
CA ASP A 71 8.94 -6.81 6.86
C ASP A 71 8.72 -6.42 5.38
N GLU A 72 8.07 -7.27 4.60
CA GLU A 72 7.73 -6.96 3.21
C GLU A 72 6.65 -5.89 3.11
N ALA A 73 5.66 -5.93 4.00
CA ALA A 73 4.65 -4.88 4.11
C ALA A 73 5.30 -3.52 4.44
N ARG A 74 6.27 -3.51 5.37
CA ARG A 74 7.02 -2.32 5.74
C ARG A 74 7.76 -1.72 4.54
N GLU A 75 8.45 -2.55 3.76
CA GLU A 75 9.18 -2.10 2.56
C GLU A 75 8.25 -1.48 1.52
N LEU A 76 7.10 -2.11 1.24
CA LEU A 76 6.09 -1.56 0.33
C LEU A 76 5.56 -0.21 0.80
N LEU A 77 5.21 -0.09 2.10
CA LEU A 77 4.70 1.15 2.65
C LEU A 77 5.76 2.26 2.67
N GLN A 78 7.03 1.92 2.91
CA GLN A 78 8.14 2.87 2.80
C GLN A 78 8.28 3.40 1.37
N GLY A 79 8.19 2.53 0.36
CA GLY A 79 8.19 2.93 -1.05
C GLY A 79 7.00 3.82 -1.41
N ALA A 80 5.78 3.41 -1.05
CA ALA A 80 4.57 4.19 -1.30
C ALA A 80 4.58 5.56 -0.58
N GLY A 81 5.21 5.65 0.60
CA GLY A 81 5.44 6.89 1.34
C GLY A 81 6.32 7.92 0.62
N GLN A 82 7.02 7.53 -0.45
CA GLN A 82 7.79 8.42 -1.33
C GLN A 82 7.06 8.78 -2.63
N SER A 83 5.79 8.38 -2.78
CA SER A 83 5.00 8.66 -4.00
C SER A 83 4.88 10.17 -4.27
N GLY A 84 4.79 10.55 -5.55
CA GLY A 84 4.41 11.92 -5.94
C GLY A 84 2.98 12.27 -5.53
N GLU A 85 2.12 11.26 -5.37
CA GLU A 85 0.70 11.41 -5.04
C GLU A 85 0.49 11.61 -3.54
N GLN A 86 -0.10 12.76 -3.17
CA GLN A 86 -0.30 13.16 -1.78
C GLN A 86 -1.11 12.14 -0.97
N GLU A 87 -2.22 11.66 -1.53
CA GLU A 87 -3.10 10.70 -0.87
C GLU A 87 -2.39 9.35 -0.62
N VAL A 88 -1.62 8.86 -1.59
CA VAL A 88 -0.80 7.65 -1.45
C VAL A 88 0.22 7.82 -0.33
N ARG A 89 0.96 8.94 -0.29
CA ARG A 89 1.93 9.20 0.78
C ARG A 89 1.26 9.21 2.15
N PHE A 90 0.15 9.93 2.27
CA PHE A 90 -0.59 10.06 3.52
C PHE A 90 -1.00 8.68 4.08
N VAL A 91 -1.69 7.88 3.27
CA VAL A 91 -2.18 6.55 3.68
C VAL A 91 -1.03 5.59 3.96
N ALA A 92 0.01 5.58 3.13
CA ALA A 92 1.17 4.71 3.32
C ALA A 92 1.90 5.00 4.64
N ARG A 93 2.12 6.28 4.96
CA ARG A 93 2.76 6.69 6.22
C ARG A 93 1.94 6.32 7.44
N ARG A 94 0.61 6.50 7.41
CA ARG A 94 -0.25 6.07 8.53
C ARG A 94 -0.20 4.57 8.75
N ARG A 95 -0.29 3.77 7.68
CA ARG A 95 -0.20 2.30 7.78
C ARG A 95 1.18 1.85 8.27
N LEU A 96 2.25 2.50 7.82
CA LEU A 96 3.61 2.25 8.31
C LEU A 96 3.72 2.56 9.81
N ALA A 97 3.15 3.68 10.25
CA ALA A 97 3.11 4.04 11.66
C ALA A 97 2.38 2.99 12.51
N VAL A 98 1.22 2.49 12.07
CA VAL A 98 0.49 1.39 12.73
C VAL A 98 1.34 0.12 12.84
N LEU A 99 2.08 -0.22 11.79
CA LEU A 99 2.99 -1.37 11.80
C LEU A 99 4.14 -1.18 12.81
N HIS A 100 4.68 0.04 12.92
CA HIS A 100 5.67 0.37 13.95
C HIS A 100 5.08 0.31 15.37
N VAL A 101 3.84 0.75 15.59
CA VAL A 101 3.15 0.61 16.89
C VAL A 101 3.03 -0.86 17.28
N THR A 102 2.56 -1.69 16.36
CA THR A 102 2.36 -3.13 16.59
C THR A 102 3.68 -3.83 16.94
N ALA A 103 4.79 -3.41 16.33
CA ALA A 103 6.13 -3.90 16.62
C ALA A 103 6.81 -3.26 17.85
N GLY A 104 6.13 -2.37 18.60
CA GLY A 104 6.68 -1.67 19.76
C GLY A 104 7.69 -0.56 19.44
N ARG A 105 7.85 -0.19 18.16
CA ARG A 105 8.76 0.85 17.66
C ARG A 105 8.11 2.24 17.72
N LEU A 106 7.78 2.70 18.93
CA LEU A 106 6.94 3.89 19.13
C LEU A 106 7.55 5.20 18.58
N GLN A 107 8.88 5.34 18.61
CA GLN A 107 9.55 6.54 18.08
C GLN A 107 9.43 6.63 16.56
N ASP A 108 9.60 5.49 15.87
CA ASP A 108 9.42 5.41 14.42
C ASP A 108 7.95 5.66 14.04
N ALA A 109 7.01 5.08 14.81
CA ALA A 109 5.59 5.32 14.60
C ALA A 109 5.23 6.80 14.71
N LEU A 110 5.72 7.48 15.75
CA LEU A 110 5.48 8.91 15.94
C LEU A 110 6.06 9.74 14.78
N ALA A 111 7.27 9.40 14.32
CA ALA A 111 7.88 10.09 13.18
C ALA A 111 7.03 9.93 11.90
N GLU A 112 6.49 8.73 11.64
CA GLU A 112 5.63 8.51 10.47
C GLU A 112 4.28 9.20 10.58
N TYR A 113 3.64 9.21 11.76
CA TYR A 113 2.41 10.00 11.97
C TYR A 113 2.65 11.48 11.74
N GLN A 114 3.73 12.06 12.27
CA GLN A 114 4.06 13.47 12.07
C GLN A 114 4.30 13.81 10.60
N ARG A 115 4.89 12.88 9.83
CA ARG A 115 5.06 13.05 8.39
C ARG A 115 3.71 12.95 7.66
N ALA A 116 2.87 11.99 8.03
CA ALA A 116 1.52 11.85 7.48
C ALA A 116 0.69 13.12 7.70
N GLU A 117 0.73 13.72 8.89
CA GLU A 117 -0.01 14.96 9.20
C GLU A 117 0.33 16.13 8.27
N ARG A 118 1.57 16.20 7.78
CA ARG A 118 1.99 17.21 6.79
C ARG A 118 1.44 16.93 5.40
N ASP A 119 1.21 15.66 5.08
CA ASP A 119 0.68 15.19 3.81
C ASP A 119 -0.86 15.11 3.81
N ALA A 120 -1.54 15.37 4.92
CA ALA A 120 -2.99 15.19 5.04
C ALA A 120 -3.78 16.01 3.99
N PRO A 121 -4.69 15.39 3.22
CA PRO A 121 -5.41 16.07 2.14
C PRO A 121 -6.46 17.07 2.66
N ASN A 122 -6.94 16.89 3.89
CA ASN A 122 -7.87 17.80 4.56
C ASN A 122 -7.85 17.58 6.08
N ASP A 123 -8.51 18.47 6.81
CA ASP A 123 -8.61 18.46 8.27
C ASP A 123 -9.27 17.20 8.83
N ARG A 124 -10.23 16.62 8.10
CA ARG A 124 -10.91 15.40 8.50
C ARG A 124 -9.97 14.20 8.47
N ALA A 125 -9.16 14.07 7.42
CA ALA A 125 -8.18 13.00 7.29
C ALA A 125 -7.14 13.02 8.44
N ARG A 126 -6.84 14.19 9.03
CA ARG A 126 -5.97 14.29 10.20
C ARG A 126 -6.58 13.65 11.46
N ALA A 127 -7.90 13.67 11.58
CA ALA A 127 -8.61 13.28 12.79
C ALA A 127 -8.98 11.78 12.86
N GLU A 128 -8.89 11.06 11.74
CA GLU A 128 -9.13 9.59 11.61
C GLU A 128 -7.82 8.82 11.79
#